data_AF-A0A021VR07-F1
#
_entry.id   AF-A0A021VR07-F1
#
_cell.length_a   1.000
_cell.length_b   1.000
_cell.length_c   1.000
_cell.angle_alpha   90.00
_cell.angle_beta   90.00
_cell.angle_gamma   90.00
#
_symmetry.space_group_name_H-M   'P 1'
#
loop_
_entity.id
_entity.type
_entity.pdbx_description
1 polymer ?
#
loop_
_entity_poly.entity_id
_entity_poly.type
_entity_poly.pdbx_seq_one_letter_code
_entity_poly.pdbx_strand_id
1 'polypeptide(L)'
;MVQSLVGHTALVLGVGLFVIAAIGLLRFGDAYSRLAATTKSGTLGVCLVLLGVLVLEPTWAHAVILLVAIALQLVTAPVGGFALGRAAFRSDAPMPAGTAYDELHEHVERERRSTEDGESRVPAGEQE
;
A
#
# COMPACT_ATOMS: atom_id res chain seq x y z
N MET A 1 16.79 32.02 9.69
CA MET A 1 15.37 32.45 9.65
C MET A 1 14.60 31.79 8.50
N VAL A 2 15.05 31.91 7.25
CA VAL A 2 14.37 31.30 6.08
C VAL A 2 14.34 29.77 6.14
N GLN A 3 15.47 29.11 6.47
CA GLN A 3 15.54 27.64 6.60
C GLN A 3 14.56 27.10 7.65
N SER A 4 14.50 27.77 8.81
CA SER A 4 13.56 27.43 9.87
C SER A 4 12.12 27.54 9.37
N LEU A 5 11.75 28.63 8.69
CA LEU A 5 10.40 28.80 8.17
C LEU A 5 10.02 27.68 7.17
N VAL A 6 10.89 27.42 6.19
CA VAL A 6 10.66 26.39 5.16
C VAL A 6 10.46 25.01 5.78
N GLY A 7 11.33 24.63 6.71
CA GLY A 7 11.24 23.31 7.30
C GLY A 7 10.06 23.15 8.27
N HIS A 8 9.69 24.17 9.04
CA HIS A 8 8.44 24.13 9.83
C HIS A 8 7.20 24.02 8.95
N THR A 9 7.16 24.74 7.81
CA THR A 9 6.05 24.60 6.84
C THR A 9 6.00 23.20 6.25
N ALA A 10 7.15 22.62 5.87
CA ALA A 10 7.22 21.25 5.35
C ALA A 10 6.73 20.22 6.39
N LEU A 11 7.09 20.39 7.66
CA LEU A 11 6.60 19.55 8.76
C LEU A 11 5.08 19.66 8.93
N VAL A 12 4.54 20.88 8.96
CA VAL A 12 3.08 21.10 9.10
C VAL A 12 2.32 20.48 7.93
N LEU A 13 2.82 20.64 6.70
CA LEU A 13 2.22 20.00 5.53
C LEU A 13 2.30 18.47 5.60
N GLY A 14 3.44 17.93 6.04
CA GLY A 14 3.63 16.49 6.20
C GLY A 14 2.67 15.89 7.23
N VAL A 15 2.51 16.55 8.39
CA VAL A 15 1.52 16.17 9.41
C VAL A 15 0.09 16.31 8.86
N GLY A 16 -0.20 17.35 8.08
CA GLY A 16 -1.49 17.49 7.40
C GLY A 16 -1.80 16.32 6.47
N LEU A 17 -0.82 15.83 5.71
CA LEU A 17 -0.97 14.65 4.87
C LEU A 17 -1.22 13.37 5.69
N PHE A 18 -0.62 13.24 6.87
CA PHE A 18 -0.93 12.13 7.78
C PHE A 18 -2.38 12.19 8.30
N VAL A 19 -2.87 13.38 8.61
CA VAL A 19 -4.28 13.56 9.00
C VAL A 19 -5.20 13.18 7.84
N ILE A 20 -4.89 13.59 6.61
CA ILE A 20 -5.64 13.20 5.41
C ILE A 20 -5.60 11.69 5.21
N ALA A 21 -4.45 11.04 5.42
CA ALA A 21 -4.32 9.59 5.35
C ALA A 21 -5.23 8.90 6.38
N ALA A 22 -5.25 9.38 7.63
CA ALA A 22 -6.10 8.86 8.69
C ALA A 22 -7.60 9.06 8.40
N ILE A 23 -7.98 10.23 7.87
CA ILE A 23 -9.36 10.50 7.45
C ILE A 23 -9.75 9.58 6.28
N GLY A 24 -8.86 9.39 5.31
CA GLY A 24 -9.07 8.45 4.20
C GLY A 24 -9.31 7.03 4.70
N LEU A 25 -8.52 6.58 5.68
CA LEU A 25 -8.67 5.27 6.30
C LEU A 25 -10.04 5.08 6.99
N LEU A 26 -10.58 6.13 7.62
CA LEU A 26 -11.88 6.09 8.30
C LEU A 26 -13.07 6.29 7.35
N ARG A 27 -12.91 7.06 6.27
CA ARG A 27 -14.01 7.45 5.38
C ARG A 27 -14.31 6.44 4.29
N PHE A 28 -13.32 5.71 3.77
CA PHE A 28 -13.57 4.72 2.73
C PHE A 28 -14.23 3.47 3.32
N GLY A 29 -15.29 2.97 2.69
CA GLY A 29 -16.02 1.77 3.15
C GLY A 29 -15.32 0.45 2.82
N ASP A 30 -14.36 0.47 1.89
CA ASP A 30 -13.72 -0.71 1.31
C ASP A 30 -12.21 -0.77 1.62
N ALA A 31 -11.66 -1.99 1.74
CA ALA A 31 -10.26 -2.23 2.10
C ALA A 31 -9.26 -1.74 1.04
N TYR A 32 -9.55 -1.91 -0.24
CA TYR A 32 -8.66 -1.50 -1.34
C TYR A 32 -8.58 0.03 -1.44
N SER A 33 -9.72 0.70 -1.30
CA SER A 33 -9.80 2.16 -1.32
C SER A 33 -9.06 2.78 -0.13
N ARG A 34 -9.19 2.16 1.05
CA ARG A 34 -8.42 2.53 2.26
C ARG A 34 -6.92 2.39 2.06
N LEU A 35 -6.47 1.27 1.48
CA LEU A 35 -5.06 1.01 1.20
C LEU A 35 -4.50 2.06 0.24
N ALA A 36 -5.14 2.28 -0.90
CA ALA A 36 -4.68 3.26 -1.88
C ALA A 36 -4.59 4.69 -1.32
N ALA A 37 -5.58 5.10 -0.52
CA ALA A 37 -5.60 6.41 0.12
C ALA A 37 -4.49 6.58 1.16
N THR A 38 -4.28 5.57 1.99
CA THR A 38 -3.27 5.58 3.07
C THR A 38 -1.86 5.49 2.50
N THR A 39 -1.60 4.63 1.52
CA THR A 39 -0.26 4.45 0.96
C THR A 39 0.23 5.68 0.21
N LYS A 40 -0.62 6.33 -0.61
CA LYS A 40 -0.25 7.55 -1.35
C LYS A 40 0.02 8.72 -0.40
N SER A 41 -0.94 9.00 0.49
CA SER A 41 -0.88 10.15 1.39
C SER A 41 0.17 9.96 2.48
N GLY A 42 0.28 8.75 3.04
CA GLY A 42 1.24 8.42 4.09
C GLY A 42 2.68 8.45 3.59
N THR A 43 2.96 7.90 2.40
CA THR A 43 4.32 7.92 1.84
C THR A 43 4.77 9.34 1.53
N LEU A 44 3.90 10.17 0.93
CA LEU A 44 4.20 11.59 0.72
C LEU A 44 4.39 12.35 2.03
N GLY A 45 3.58 12.07 3.06
CA GLY A 45 3.71 12.66 4.39
C GLY A 45 5.06 12.36 5.02
N VAL A 46 5.49 11.09 5.03
CA VAL A 46 6.81 10.68 5.56
C VAL A 46 7.94 11.39 4.81
N CYS A 47 7.91 11.38 3.47
CA CYS A 47 8.93 12.04 2.66
C CYS A 47 9.02 13.54 2.97
N LEU A 48 7.88 14.23 3.12
CA LEU A 48 7.86 15.67 3.38
C LEU A 48 8.35 16.00 4.79
N VAL A 49 8.02 15.18 5.79
CA VAL A 49 8.53 15.32 7.16
C VAL A 49 10.05 15.13 7.18
N LEU A 50 10.57 14.07 6.55
CA LEU A 50 12.01 13.82 6.49
C LEU A 50 12.73 14.97 5.78
N LEU A 51 12.24 15.44 4.63
CA LEU A 51 12.82 16.60 3.95
C LEU A 51 12.78 17.87 4.82
N GLY A 52 11.70 18.10 5.58
CA GLY A 52 11.60 19.20 6.53
C GLY A 52 12.69 19.13 7.61
N VAL A 53 12.91 17.95 8.19
CA VAL A 53 13.99 17.72 9.18
C VAL A 53 15.37 17.99 8.58
N LEU A 54 15.62 17.55 7.34
CA LEU A 54 16.89 17.78 6.65
C LEU A 54 17.19 19.27 6.44
N VAL A 55 16.14 20.08 6.19
CA VAL A 55 16.28 21.53 6.02
C VAL A 55 16.54 22.24 7.35
N LEU A 56 16.03 21.73 8.48
CA LEU A 56 16.29 22.27 9.82
C LEU A 56 17.72 21.98 10.27
N GLU A 57 18.18 20.74 10.10
CA GLU A 57 19.49 20.26 10.56
C GLU A 57 20.29 19.67 9.39
N PRO A 58 20.84 20.51 8.49
CA PRO A 58 21.55 20.08 7.30
C PRO A 58 22.97 19.58 7.64
N THR A 59 23.05 18.41 8.28
CA THR A 59 24.33 17.71 8.54
C THR A 59 24.47 16.53 7.59
N TRP A 60 25.70 16.25 7.11
CA TRP A 60 25.99 15.13 6.22
C TRP A 60 25.52 13.77 6.77
N ALA A 61 25.73 13.53 8.07
CA ALA A 61 25.25 12.32 8.74
C ALA A 61 23.72 12.18 8.66
N HIS A 62 22.98 13.27 8.91
CA HIS A 62 21.52 13.28 8.79
C HIS A 62 21.08 13.06 7.35
N ALA A 63 21.72 13.71 6.38
CA ALA A 63 21.39 13.54 4.96
C ALA A 63 21.44 12.07 4.51
N VAL A 64 22.50 11.34 4.88
CA VAL A 64 22.64 9.92 4.54
C VAL A 64 21.58 9.07 5.23
N ILE A 65 21.36 9.26 6.53
CA ILE A 65 20.35 8.50 7.29
C ILE A 65 18.95 8.75 6.72
N LEU A 66 18.61 10.00 6.41
CA LEU A 66 17.31 10.37 5.87
C LEU A 66 17.10 9.85 4.46
N LEU A 67 18.13 9.88 3.61
CA LEU A 67 18.07 9.29 2.27
C LEU A 67 17.79 7.78 2.34
N VAL A 68 18.49 7.06 3.23
CA VAL A 68 18.26 5.64 3.47
C VAL A 68 16.84 5.40 3.99
N ALA A 69 16.35 6.23 4.93
CA ALA A 69 15.00 6.14 5.44
C ALA A 69 13.94 6.34 4.35
N ILE A 70 14.11 7.32 3.47
CA ILE A 70 13.21 7.56 2.31
C ILE A 70 13.26 6.35 1.36
N ALA A 71 14.46 5.86 1.03
CA ALA A 71 14.62 4.72 0.14
C ALA A 71 13.94 3.46 0.71
N LEU A 72 14.15 3.16 1.99
CA LEU A 72 13.47 2.07 2.67
C LEU A 72 11.96 2.27 2.66
N GLN A 73 11.46 3.46 3.00
CA GLN A 73 10.03 3.75 3.01
C GLN A 73 9.39 3.53 1.63
N LEU A 74 10.07 3.92 0.55
CA LEU A 74 9.61 3.73 -0.82
C LEU A 74 9.56 2.27 -1.24
N VAL A 75 10.36 1.39 -0.62
CA VAL A 75 10.29 -0.06 -0.84
C VAL A 75 9.25 -0.70 0.09
N THR A 76 9.20 -0.29 1.35
CA THR A 76 8.27 -0.83 2.35
C THR A 76 6.82 -0.52 2.01
N ALA A 77 6.52 0.68 1.51
CA ALA A 77 5.16 1.08 1.15
C ALA A 77 4.50 0.18 0.09
N PRO A 78 5.11 -0.09 -1.08
CA PRO A 78 4.54 -0.99 -2.09
C PRO A 78 4.56 -2.45 -1.65
N VAL A 79 5.61 -2.92 -0.96
CA VAL A 79 5.66 -4.30 -0.44
C VAL A 79 4.54 -4.55 0.56
N GLY A 80 4.34 -3.63 1.51
CA GLY A 80 3.24 -3.69 2.47
C GLY A 80 1.88 -3.56 1.79
N GLY A 81 1.73 -2.64 0.85
CA GLY A 81 0.50 -2.46 0.08
C GLY A 81 0.10 -3.70 -0.71
N PHE A 82 1.06 -4.37 -1.36
CA PHE A 82 0.82 -5.61 -2.10
C PHE A 82 0.44 -6.77 -1.17
N ALA A 83 1.15 -6.94 -0.06
CA ALA A 83 0.84 -7.97 0.93
C ALA A 83 -0.57 -7.77 1.53
N LEU A 84 -0.93 -6.52 1.85
CA LEU A 84 -2.25 -6.16 2.35
C LEU A 84 -3.34 -6.34 1.30
N GLY A 85 -3.08 -6.00 0.03
CA GLY A 85 -4.03 -6.24 -1.07
C GLY A 85 -4.31 -7.72 -1.30
N ARG A 86 -3.27 -8.57 -1.25
CA ARG A 86 -3.43 -10.03 -1.33
C ARG A 86 -4.17 -10.60 -0.13
N ALA A 87 -3.91 -10.07 1.07
CA ALA A 87 -4.63 -10.45 2.28
C ALA A 87 -6.12 -10.07 2.19
N ALA A 88 -6.42 -8.86 1.72
CA ALA A 88 -7.79 -8.39 1.52
C ALA A 88 -8.57 -9.30 0.54
N PHE A 89 -7.94 -9.68 -0.58
CA PHE A 89 -8.55 -10.60 -1.55
C PHE A 89 -8.84 -11.98 -0.94
N ARG A 90 -7.89 -12.53 -0.18
CA ARG A 90 -8.07 -13.83 0.50
C ARG A 90 -9.07 -13.80 1.65
N SER A 91 -9.36 -12.62 2.18
CA SER A 91 -10.31 -12.43 3.29
C SER A 91 -11.74 -12.24 2.80
N ASP A 92 -11.98 -12.33 1.49
CA ASP A 92 -13.27 -12.00 0.86
C ASP A 92 -13.75 -10.59 1.23
N ALA A 93 -12.81 -9.64 1.28
CA ALA A 93 -13.11 -8.27 1.65
C ALA A 93 -14.09 -7.65 0.63
N PRO A 94 -15.20 -7.04 1.08
CA PRO A 94 -16.23 -6.53 0.19
C PRO A 94 -15.67 -5.40 -0.66
N MET A 95 -15.67 -5.59 -1.98
CA MET A 95 -15.17 -4.62 -2.95
C MET A 95 -16.00 -3.33 -2.98
N PRO A 96 -15.45 -2.20 -3.47
CA PRO A 96 -16.18 -0.93 -3.53
C PRO A 96 -17.47 -1.03 -4.34
N ALA A 97 -18.54 -0.38 -3.87
CA ALA A 97 -19.78 -0.23 -4.65
C ALA A 97 -19.50 0.59 -5.92
N GLY A 98 -19.20 -0.09 -7.03
CA GLY A 98 -18.77 0.52 -8.29
C GLY A 98 -17.78 -0.31 -9.10
N THR A 99 -17.28 -1.44 -8.58
CA THR A 99 -16.47 -2.38 -9.36
C THR A 99 -17.35 -3.04 -10.42
N ALA A 100 -17.15 -2.68 -11.70
CA ALA A 100 -17.92 -3.24 -12.81
C ALA A 100 -17.41 -4.63 -13.24
N TYR A 101 -16.13 -4.93 -13.00
CA TYR A 101 -15.47 -6.17 -13.39
C TYR A 101 -14.46 -6.61 -12.33
N ASP A 102 -14.43 -7.91 -12.03
CA ASP A 102 -13.40 -8.56 -11.21
C ASP A 102 -12.78 -9.73 -11.98
N GLU A 103 -11.85 -9.39 -12.87
CA GLU A 103 -11.15 -10.38 -13.71
C GLU A 103 -10.30 -11.36 -12.89
N LEU A 104 -9.84 -10.95 -11.71
CA LEU A 104 -9.00 -11.78 -10.85
C LEU A 104 -9.82 -12.91 -10.23
N HIS A 105 -11.01 -12.60 -9.71
CA HIS A 105 -11.92 -13.62 -9.19
C HIS A 105 -12.35 -14.60 -10.28
N GLU A 106 -12.67 -14.11 -11.48
CA GLU A 106 -13.00 -14.97 -12.62
C GLU A 106 -11.84 -15.92 -13.00
N HIS A 107 -10.60 -15.44 -12.99
CA HIS A 107 -9.43 -16.27 -13.29
C HIS A 107 -9.24 -17.37 -12.24
N VAL A 108 -9.34 -17.02 -10.96
CA VAL A 108 -9.20 -17.98 -9.85
C VAL A 108 -10.29 -19.05 -9.90
N GLU A 109 -11.54 -18.68 -10.20
CA GLU A 109 -12.63 -19.66 -10.36
C GLU A 109 -12.42 -20.59 -11.57
N ARG A 110 -11.96 -20.05 -12.71
CA ARG A 110 -11.68 -20.86 -13.90
C ARG A 110 -10.58 -21.87 -13.64
N GLU A 111 -9.50 -21.45 -12.98
CA GLU A 111 -8.41 -22.34 -12.60
C GLU A 111 -8.91 -23.46 -11.67
N ARG A 112 -9.72 -23.11 -10.66
CA ARG A 112 -10.30 -24.09 -9.73
C ARG A 112 -11.16 -25.13 -10.42
N ARG A 113 -12.05 -24.71 -11.34
CA ARG A 113 -12.87 -25.63 -12.15
C ARG A 113 -12.02 -26.54 -13.05
N SER A 114 -10.94 -26.02 -13.64
CA SER A 114 -10.06 -26.82 -14.50
C SER A 114 -9.32 -27.94 -13.74
N THR A 115 -8.96 -27.70 -12.48
CA THR A 115 -8.33 -28.71 -11.61
C THR A 115 -9.33 -29.80 -11.20
N GLU A 116 -10.56 -29.41 -10.85
CA GLU A 116 -11.64 -30.34 -10.47
C GLU A 116 -12.07 -31.24 -11.65
N ASP A 117 -12.14 -30.68 -12.86
CA ASP A 117 -12.43 -31.42 -14.10
C ASP A 117 -11.28 -32.33 -14.54
N GLY A 118 -10.03 -31.94 -14.27
CA GLY A 118 -8.83 -32.73 -14.56
C GLY A 118 -8.70 -33.94 -13.65
N GLU A 119 -8.97 -33.78 -12.35
CA GLU A 119 -8.91 -34.86 -11.36
C GLU A 119 -10.04 -35.89 -11.55
N SER A 120 -11.23 -35.44 -11.98
CA SER A 120 -12.35 -36.33 -12.34
C SER A 120 -12.11 -37.15 -13.62
N ARG A 121 -11.11 -36.79 -14.43
CA ARG A 121 -10.72 -37.51 -15.66
C ARG A 121 -9.55 -38.46 -15.47
N VAL A 122 -8.92 -38.51 -14.29
CA VAL A 122 -7.90 -39.51 -13.97
C VAL A 122 -8.62 -40.85 -13.76
N PRO A 123 -8.48 -41.84 -14.67
CA PRO A 123 -9.10 -43.15 -14.49
C PRO A 123 -8.49 -43.80 -13.25
N ALA A 124 -9.32 -44.30 -12.34
CA ALA A 124 -8.91 -45.08 -11.17
C ALA A 124 -8.37 -46.48 -11.53
N GLY A 125 -7.59 -46.59 -12.61
CA GLY A 125 -7.18 -47.85 -13.22
C GLY A 125 -5.75 -47.79 -13.70
N GLU A 126 -4.81 -47.86 -12.77
CA GLU A 126 -3.46 -48.42 -12.99
C GLU A 126 -2.85 -48.74 -11.62
N GLN A 127 -3.46 -49.71 -10.95
CA GLN A 127 -2.81 -50.54 -9.93
C GLN A 127 -3.24 -51.99 -10.22
N GLU A 128 -2.72 -52.52 -11.32
CA GLU A 128 -2.55 -53.99 -11.49
C GLU A 128 -1.26 -54.44 -10.83
#